data_AF-A0A418R8E7-F1
#
_entry.id   AF-A0A418R8E7-F1
#
_cell.length_a   1.000
_cell.length_b   1.000
_cell.length_c   1.000
_cell.angle_alpha   90.00
_cell.angle_beta   90.00
_cell.angle_gamma   90.00
#
_symmetry.space_group_name_H-M   'P 1'
#
loop_
_entity.id
_entity.type
_entity.pdbx_description
1 polymer ?
#
loop_
_entity_poly.entity_id
_entity_poly.type
_entity_poly.pdbx_seq_one_letter_code
_entity_poly.pdbx_strand_id
1 'polypeptide(L)'
;MAEEAKERTLLQRVLDTLPRNHTVLKDAQQALAAKGTEVTRGALYEVIKGRSKKPELMEAILDAAEATKARTAALEARAQKLADQ
;
A
#
# COMPACT_ATOMS: atom_id res chain seq x y z
N MET A 1 -30.59 1.78 3.91
CA MET A 1 -29.64 2.59 3.13
C MET A 1 -28.87 1.62 2.26
N ALA A 2 -28.93 1.78 0.94
CA ALA A 2 -28.34 0.83 0.01
C ALA A 2 -26.80 0.91 0.07
N GLU A 3 -26.18 0.03 0.85
CA GLU A 3 -24.75 -0.21 0.77
C GLU A 3 -24.49 -1.09 -0.44
N GLU A 4 -24.47 -0.44 -1.62
CA GLU A 4 -23.89 -1.03 -2.82
C GLU A 4 -22.47 -1.51 -2.47
N ALA A 5 -22.32 -2.83 -2.37
CA ALA A 5 -21.05 -3.51 -2.20
C ALA A 5 -20.19 -3.21 -3.43
N LYS A 6 -19.55 -2.04 -3.44
CA LYS A 6 -18.54 -1.67 -4.43
C LYS A 6 -17.45 -2.72 -4.36
N GLU A 7 -17.39 -3.57 -5.38
CA GLU A 7 -16.36 -4.60 -5.49
C GLU A 7 -15.00 -3.96 -5.24
N ARG A 8 -14.35 -4.40 -4.16
CA ARG A 8 -13.02 -3.89 -3.80
C ARG A 8 -12.08 -4.23 -4.94
N THR A 9 -11.41 -3.21 -5.46
CA THR A 9 -10.36 -3.37 -6.47
C THR A 9 -9.26 -4.29 -5.94
N LEU A 10 -8.49 -4.91 -6.84
CA LEU A 10 -7.37 -5.77 -6.44
C LEU A 10 -6.38 -5.04 -5.53
N LEU A 11 -6.08 -3.76 -5.80
CA LEU A 11 -5.26 -2.90 -4.95
C LEU A 11 -5.86 -2.72 -3.54
N GLN A 12 -7.17 -2.46 -3.44
CA GLN A 12 -7.82 -2.35 -2.12
C GLN A 12 -7.68 -3.63 -1.33
N ARG A 13 -7.89 -4.79 -1.97
CA ARG A 13 -7.71 -6.10 -1.31
C ARG A 13 -6.28 -6.30 -0.83
N VAL A 14 -5.29 -5.92 -1.63
CA VAL A 14 -3.87 -5.99 -1.22
C VAL A 14 -3.62 -5.09 -0.01
N LEU A 15 -4.11 -3.86 -0.02
CA LEU A 15 -3.92 -2.91 1.09
C LEU A 15 -4.66 -3.35 2.37
N ASP A 16 -5.83 -3.99 2.25
CA ASP A 16 -6.56 -4.58 3.38
C ASP A 16 -5.76 -5.69 4.09
N THR A 17 -4.86 -6.38 3.38
CA THR A 17 -3.98 -7.40 4.01
C THR A 17 -2.84 -6.80 4.82
N LEU A 18 -2.65 -5.48 4.78
CA LEU A 18 -1.59 -4.79 5.50
C LEU A 18 -2.07 -4.36 6.90
N PRO A 19 -1.14 -4.16 7.85
CA PRO A 19 -1.49 -3.61 9.16
C PRO A 19 -2.20 -2.25 9.03
N ARG A 20 -3.23 -1.99 9.85
CA ARG A 20 -4.07 -0.77 9.77
C ARG A 20 -3.30 0.56 9.73
N ASN A 21 -2.11 0.61 10.33
CA ASN A 21 -1.25 1.80 10.37
C ASN A 21 -0.16 1.78 9.30
N HIS A 22 -0.36 1.07 8.19
CA HIS A 22 0.62 0.98 7.12
C HIS A 22 0.93 2.35 6.50
N THR A 23 2.20 2.58 6.16
CA THR A 23 2.67 3.84 5.55
C THR A 23 2.71 3.80 4.03
N VAL A 24 2.16 2.74 3.39
CA VAL A 24 2.22 2.51 1.93
C VAL A 24 1.97 3.76 1.08
N LEU A 25 0.89 4.50 1.34
CA LEU A 25 0.59 5.71 0.57
C LEU A 25 1.66 6.79 0.69
N LYS A 26 2.26 6.91 1.88
CA LYS A 26 3.36 7.84 2.14
C LYS A 26 4.65 7.34 1.49
N ASP A 27 4.98 6.06 1.63
CA ASP A 27 6.16 5.44 1.01
C ASP A 27 6.08 5.53 -0.52
N ALA A 28 4.93 5.21 -1.12
CA ALA A 28 4.69 5.32 -2.56
C ALA A 28 4.83 6.78 -3.05
N GLN A 29 4.28 7.73 -2.30
CA GLN A 29 4.42 9.15 -2.60
C GLN A 29 5.90 9.59 -2.55
N GLN A 30 6.66 9.14 -1.55
CA GLN A 30 8.09 9.44 -1.43
C GLN A 30 8.91 8.79 -2.55
N ALA A 31 8.59 7.55 -2.93
CA ALA A 31 9.25 6.85 -4.03
C ALA A 31 9.03 7.57 -5.37
N LEU A 32 7.80 8.04 -5.61
CA LEU A 32 7.47 8.82 -6.80
C LEU A 32 8.18 10.18 -6.80
N ALA A 33 8.19 10.89 -5.66
CA ALA A 33 8.91 12.14 -5.53
C ALA A 33 10.42 11.98 -5.77
N ALA A 34 11.02 10.88 -5.29
CA ALA A 34 12.42 10.55 -5.54
C ALA A 34 12.72 10.27 -7.03
N LYS A 35 11.73 9.78 -7.79
CA LYS A 35 11.80 9.60 -9.24
C LYS A 35 11.48 10.89 -10.03
N GLY A 36 11.23 12.01 -9.35
CA GLY A 36 10.87 13.30 -9.97
C GLY A 36 9.39 13.45 -10.29
N THR A 37 8.54 12.53 -9.83
CA THR A 37 7.10 12.57 -10.06
C THR A 37 6.38 13.08 -8.81
N GLU A 38 5.95 14.33 -8.83
CA GLU A 38 5.14 14.90 -7.76
C GLU A 38 3.69 14.40 -7.85
N VAL A 39 3.24 13.75 -6.78
CA VAL A 39 1.88 13.19 -6.71
C VAL A 39 1.23 13.56 -5.39
N THR A 40 -0.06 13.87 -5.47
CA THR A 40 -0.87 14.09 -4.27
C THR A 40 -1.38 12.77 -3.73
N ARG A 41 -1.64 12.70 -2.42
CA ARG A 41 -2.32 11.55 -1.82
C ARG A 41 -3.67 11.25 -2.49
N GLY A 42 -4.39 12.29 -2.93
CA GLY A 42 -5.65 12.14 -3.66
C GLY A 42 -5.50 11.35 -4.95
N ALA A 43 -4.44 11.60 -5.73
CA ALA A 43 -4.15 10.86 -6.95
C ALA A 43 -3.88 9.36 -6.68
N LEU A 44 -3.15 9.04 -5.61
CA LEU A 44 -2.93 7.65 -5.20
C LEU A 44 -4.23 6.96 -4.76
N TYR A 45 -5.11 7.68 -4.05
CA TYR A 45 -6.44 7.16 -3.69
C TYR A 45 -7.33 6.89 -4.91
N GLU A 46 -7.26 7.74 -5.94
CA GLU A 46 -7.99 7.53 -7.19
C GLU A 46 -7.53 6.26 -7.91
N VAL A 47 -6.22 5.97 -7.89
CA VAL A 47 -5.65 4.72 -8.41
C VAL A 47 -6.15 3.52 -7.61
N ILE A 48 -6.09 3.58 -6.27
CA ILE A 48 -6.62 2.52 -5.39
C ILE A 48 -8.10 2.28 -5.64
N LYS A 49 -8.89 3.34 -5.87
CA LYS A 49 -10.31 3.24 -6.20
C LYS A 49 -10.59 2.77 -7.62
N GLY A 50 -9.56 2.50 -8.44
CA GLY A 50 -9.71 2.11 -9.84
C GLY A 50 -10.22 3.23 -10.74
N ARG A 51 -10.23 4.48 -10.24
CA ARG A 51 -10.66 5.68 -10.98
C ARG A 51 -9.55 6.26 -11.85
N SER A 52 -8.30 5.88 -11.58
CA SER A 52 -7.15 6.26 -12.38
C SER A 52 -6.36 5.02 -12.80
N LYS A 53 -5.94 4.99 -14.07
CA LYS A 53 -5.17 3.88 -14.67
C LYS A 53 -3.70 4.24 -14.89
N LYS A 54 -3.13 5.11 -14.05
CA LYS A 54 -1.71 5.48 -14.17
C LYS A 54 -0.82 4.32 -13.70
N PRO A 55 -0.12 3.61 -14.60
CA PRO A 55 0.63 2.40 -14.25
C PRO A 55 1.78 2.73 -13.29
N GLU A 56 2.47 3.85 -13.51
CA GLU A 56 3.52 4.39 -12.65
C GLU A 56 3.09 4.58 -11.18
N LEU A 57 1.86 5.05 -10.94
CA LEU A 57 1.34 5.20 -9.58
C LEU A 57 0.97 3.86 -8.97
N MET A 58 0.39 2.98 -9.79
CA MET A 58 0.00 1.63 -9.37
C MET A 58 1.22 0.80 -8.98
N GLU A 59 2.29 0.86 -9.78
CA GLU A 59 3.58 0.23 -9.49
C GLU A 59 4.17 0.74 -8.18
N ALA A 60 4.25 2.06 -7.99
CA ALA A 60 4.76 2.63 -6.74
C ALA A 60 3.95 2.24 -5.49
N ILE A 61 2.63 2.10 -5.62
CA ILE A 61 1.78 1.62 -4.52
C ILE A 61 2.06 0.14 -4.21
N LEU A 62 2.24 -0.69 -5.25
CA LEU A 62 2.55 -2.11 -5.08
C LEU A 62 3.94 -2.31 -4.47
N ASP A 63 4.96 -1.61 -4.95
CA ASP A 63 6.32 -1.63 -4.37
C ASP A 63 6.29 -1.27 -2.88
N ALA A 64 5.57 -0.20 -2.52
CA ALA A 64 5.44 0.22 -1.14
C ALA A 64 4.65 -0.79 -0.28
N ALA A 65 3.63 -1.43 -0.84
CA ALA A 65 2.88 -2.49 -0.17
C ALA A 65 3.75 -3.72 0.08
N GLU A 66 4.54 -4.14 -0.90
CA GLU A 66 5.48 -5.26 -0.79
C GLU A 66 6.55 -4.98 0.27
N ALA A 67 7.16 -3.79 0.23
CA ALA A 67 8.13 -3.37 1.25
C ALA A 67 7.53 -3.38 2.66
N THR A 68 6.27 -2.98 2.82
CA THR A 68 5.57 -3.02 4.11
C THR A 68 5.34 -4.46 4.58
N LYS A 69 4.94 -5.37 3.68
CA LYS A 69 4.80 -6.80 4.02
C LYS A 69 6.13 -7.41 4.42
N ALA A 70 7.18 -7.16 3.66
CA ALA A 70 8.52 -7.66 3.94
C ALA A 70 9.03 -7.17 5.32
N ARG A 71 8.82 -5.88 5.64
CA ARG A 71 9.13 -5.32 6.96
C ARG A 71 8.34 -6.01 8.07
N THR A 72 7.05 -6.22 7.87
CA THR A 72 6.18 -6.86 8.85
C THR A 72 6.61 -8.31 9.10
N ALA A 73 6.80 -9.09 8.04
CA ALA A 73 7.28 -10.48 8.14
C ALA A 73 8.65 -10.57 8.81
N ALA A 74 9.57 -9.64 8.51
CA ALA A 74 10.88 -9.58 9.16
C ALA A 74 10.77 -9.24 10.65
N LEU A 75 9.85 -8.35 11.03
CA LEU A 75 9.60 -8.02 12.44
C LEU A 75 8.98 -9.20 13.18
N GLU A 76 8.00 -9.88 12.59
CA GLU A 76 7.38 -11.09 13.16
C GLU A 76 8.43 -12.20 13.36
N ALA A 77 9.28 -12.45 12.36
CA ALA A 77 10.36 -13.42 12.47
C ALA A 77 11.36 -13.08 13.58
N ARG A 78 11.67 -11.79 13.77
CA ARG A 78 12.54 -11.33 14.87
C ARG A 78 11.86 -11.45 16.23
N ALA A 79 10.59 -11.10 16.34
CA ALA A 79 9.81 -11.24 17.56
C ALA A 79 9.69 -12.71 17.98
N GLN A 80 9.43 -13.60 17.02
CA GLN A 80 9.37 -15.04 17.28
C GLN A 80 10.71 -15.59 17.81
N LYS A 81 11.83 -15.18 17.22
CA LYS A 81 13.17 -15.58 17.70
C LYS A 81 13.47 -15.09 19.11
N LEU A 82 12.95 -13.93 19.50
CA LEU A 82 13.11 -13.39 20.85
C LEU A 82 12.17 -14.04 21.86
N ALA A 83 11.00 -14.53 21.43
CA ALA A 83 10.04 -15.22 22.28
C ALA A 83 10.39 -16.69 22.55
N ASP A 84 11.22 -17.30 21.70
CA ASP A 84 11.72 -18.68 21.81
C ASP A 84 13.04 -18.77 22.64
N GLN A 85 13.55 -17.63 23.13
CA GLN A 85 14.65 -17.55 24.11
C GLN A 85 14.12 -17.46 25.54
#